data_AF-A0AA42B452-F1
#
_entry.id   AF-A0AA42B452-F1
#
_cell.length_a   1.000
_cell.length_b   1.000
_cell.length_c   1.000
_cell.angle_alpha   90.00
_cell.angle_beta   90.00
_cell.angle_gamma   90.00
#
_symmetry.space_group_name_H-M   'P 1'
#
loop_
_entity.id
_entity.type
_entity.pdbx_description
1 polymer ?
#
loop_
_entity_poly.entity_id
_entity_poly.type
_entity_poly.pdbx_seq_one_letter_code
_entity_poly.pdbx_strand_id
1 'polypeptide(L)'
;MASSLISFSLLKPKLNLIRASSLPSSVATTITETSTSSPTLDQKFGRKGIKFTESGSIPTVELTTRNGSSLSLRIPDGLVTSYKPKINWKNDGFEELLYTVPGPGGDLDSIKGGVGLVLNNVSDVNSKVSPVCTSEWEVKDVDSDSIDALQVELSCTCGTLEISYIVSLYPISMATAVVVKNNGSKPVNLTSAILSHLKFKNQGGAAIEGLKGCSYCSHPPLPSKFEIMSPAETMKTDSPGWFSFGSEPEPKQGSWTKEENRFTMLKHKFSRVYTVPPTERLKRIYDTAPSKYETIDQGRELQFRMIRMGYDDIYIGSPGSFSGKYGKEYFVCTGPASMLVPVTVNPGEHWHGALMIEHDNL
;
A
#
# COMPACT_ATOMS: atom_id res chain seq x y z
N MET A 1 -19.81 12.89 40.17
CA MET A 1 -18.35 12.68 40.27
C MET A 1 -17.73 13.14 38.97
N ALA A 2 -16.70 13.98 39.08
CA ALA A 2 -16.12 14.75 37.99
C ALA A 2 -14.82 14.12 37.44
N SER A 3 -14.45 14.60 36.25
CA SER A 3 -13.18 14.45 35.51
C SER A 3 -13.05 13.17 34.66
N SER A 4 -12.41 13.19 33.47
CA SER A 4 -11.68 14.25 32.79
C SER A 4 -11.75 14.05 31.27
N LEU A 5 -12.07 15.13 30.54
CA LEU A 5 -11.85 15.24 29.10
C LEU A 5 -10.36 15.57 28.88
N ILE A 6 -9.63 14.69 28.22
CA ILE A 6 -8.27 14.98 27.76
C ILE A 6 -8.39 15.54 26.35
N SER A 7 -8.36 16.87 26.22
CA SER A 7 -8.20 17.58 24.96
C SER A 7 -6.72 17.63 24.59
N PHE A 8 -6.33 16.98 23.50
CA PHE A 8 -5.02 17.20 22.89
C PHE A 8 -5.12 18.35 21.90
N SER A 9 -4.93 19.56 22.40
CA SER A 9 -4.58 20.73 21.60
C SER A 9 -3.15 21.10 21.93
N LEU A 10 -2.24 21.07 20.95
CA LEU A 10 -0.86 21.66 20.87
C LEU A 10 -0.07 20.80 19.85
N LEU A 11 0.64 21.30 18.82
CA LEU A 11 1.29 22.59 18.59
C LEU A 11 1.27 22.97 17.10
N LYS A 12 0.97 24.25 16.80
CA LYS A 12 1.33 24.90 15.54
C LYS A 12 2.79 25.36 15.63
N PRO A 13 3.68 25.09 14.66
CA PRO A 13 5.00 25.71 14.65
C PRO A 13 4.88 27.20 14.35
N LYS A 14 5.34 28.04 15.29
CA LYS A 14 5.64 29.45 15.06
C LYS A 14 6.85 29.55 14.14
N LEU A 15 6.67 30.12 12.95
CA LEU A 15 7.77 30.60 12.12
C LEU A 15 8.47 31.76 12.84
N ASN A 16 9.63 31.50 13.44
CA ASN A 16 10.52 32.55 13.92
C ASN A 16 11.37 33.04 12.75
N LEU A 17 11.01 34.22 12.24
CA LEU A 17 11.79 34.97 11.25
C LEU A 17 13.00 35.58 11.96
N ILE A 18 14.17 34.95 11.87
CA ILE A 18 15.42 35.58 12.32
C ILE A 18 15.98 36.41 11.17
N ARG A 19 15.80 37.73 11.31
CA ARG A 19 16.42 38.78 10.51
C ARG A 19 17.85 38.97 10.99
N ALA A 20 18.84 38.67 10.16
CA ALA A 20 20.21 39.11 10.35
C ALA A 20 20.57 40.12 9.26
N SER A 21 20.98 41.31 9.69
CA SER A 21 21.44 42.41 8.85
C SER A 21 22.92 42.68 9.14
N SER A 22 23.77 42.68 8.10
CA SER A 22 25.03 43.44 8.08
C SER A 22 25.48 43.69 6.63
N LEU A 23 26.08 44.87 6.44
CA LEU A 23 26.29 45.69 5.24
C LEU A 23 27.50 45.26 4.34
N PRO A 24 27.75 45.93 3.19
CA PRO A 24 28.20 45.30 1.95
C PRO A 24 29.71 45.38 1.72
N SER A 25 30.22 44.47 0.88
CA SER A 25 31.52 44.57 0.22
C SER A 25 31.35 44.36 -1.28
N SER A 26 32.10 45.16 -2.02
CA SER A 26 31.94 45.60 -3.40
C SER A 26 32.38 44.60 -4.48
N VAL A 27 31.53 44.51 -5.51
CA VAL A 27 31.82 44.39 -6.96
C VAL A 27 32.82 43.32 -7.45
N ALA A 28 32.29 42.31 -8.13
CA ALA A 28 32.81 41.83 -9.40
C ALA A 28 31.64 41.27 -10.24
N THR A 29 31.37 41.92 -11.37
CA THR A 29 30.32 41.57 -12.32
C THR A 29 30.77 40.36 -13.13
N THR A 30 30.26 39.18 -12.81
CA THR A 30 30.25 38.04 -13.73
C THR A 30 28.82 37.84 -14.19
N ILE A 31 28.58 38.15 -15.46
CA ILE A 31 27.33 37.79 -16.15
C ILE A 31 27.41 36.27 -16.34
N THR A 32 26.93 35.54 -15.34
CA THR A 32 26.66 34.11 -15.50
C THR A 32 25.29 34.02 -16.15
N GLU A 33 25.27 33.63 -17.42
CA GLU A 33 24.07 33.13 -18.08
C GLU A 33 23.52 32.00 -17.22
N THR A 34 22.53 32.32 -16.39
CA THR A 34 21.79 31.36 -15.61
C THR A 34 20.85 30.69 -16.60
N SER A 35 21.30 29.56 -17.15
CA SER A 35 20.37 28.55 -17.64
C SER A 35 19.44 28.22 -16.49
N THR A 36 18.23 28.74 -16.54
CA THR A 36 17.15 28.40 -15.62
C THR A 36 16.71 26.96 -15.89
N SER A 37 17.52 25.98 -15.50
CA SER A 37 17.02 24.62 -15.33
C SER A 37 16.31 24.57 -13.99
N SER A 38 15.05 24.14 -13.98
CA SER A 38 14.33 23.78 -12.76
C SER A 38 15.18 22.83 -11.92
N PRO A 39 15.27 23.01 -10.58
CA PRO A 39 16.04 22.12 -9.74
C PRO A 39 15.51 20.69 -9.87
N THR A 40 16.41 19.72 -9.93
CA THR A 40 16.05 18.29 -9.97
C THR A 40 15.30 17.89 -8.69
N LEU A 41 14.54 16.79 -8.72
CA LEU A 41 13.85 16.29 -7.53
C LEU A 41 14.83 16.03 -6.38
N ASP A 42 16.02 15.51 -6.68
CA ASP A 42 17.06 15.29 -5.67
C ASP A 42 17.62 16.60 -5.10
N GLN A 43 17.76 17.65 -5.92
CA GLN A 43 18.16 18.97 -5.42
C GLN A 43 17.08 19.61 -4.54
N LYS A 44 15.80 19.37 -4.86
CA LYS A 44 14.66 19.98 -4.14
C LYS A 44 14.28 19.21 -2.87
N PHE A 45 14.28 17.89 -2.93
CA PHE A 45 13.74 17.00 -1.90
C PHE A 45 14.76 15.97 -1.40
N GLY A 46 15.96 15.89 -1.97
CA GLY A 46 17.00 14.99 -1.47
C GLY A 46 17.38 15.29 -0.03
N ARG A 47 17.47 14.24 0.78
CA ARG A 47 17.83 14.29 2.20
C ARG A 47 18.66 13.07 2.56
N LYS A 48 19.29 13.06 3.73
CA LYS A 48 20.00 11.87 4.20
C LYS A 48 19.01 10.70 4.33
N GLY A 49 19.29 9.62 3.61
CA GLY A 49 18.41 8.44 3.54
C GLY A 49 17.31 8.51 2.47
N ILE A 50 17.11 9.65 1.78
CA ILE A 50 16.11 9.80 0.71
C ILE A 50 16.83 10.31 -0.54
N LYS A 51 16.88 9.48 -1.57
CA LYS A 51 17.59 9.78 -2.82
C LYS A 51 16.64 9.67 -4.01
N PHE A 52 16.57 10.73 -4.82
CA PHE A 52 15.78 10.74 -6.03
C PHE A 52 16.65 10.41 -7.24
N THR A 53 16.13 9.61 -8.16
CA THR A 53 16.79 9.27 -9.42
C THR A 53 15.88 9.61 -10.58
N GLU A 54 16.32 10.57 -11.40
CA GLU A 54 15.60 11.03 -12.61
C GLU A 54 16.35 10.71 -13.91
N SER A 55 17.54 10.11 -13.82
CA SER A 55 18.41 9.84 -14.98
C SER A 55 17.96 8.64 -15.85
N GLY A 56 16.81 8.03 -15.54
CA GLY A 56 16.20 6.91 -16.28
C GLY A 56 14.90 7.31 -16.99
N SER A 57 14.17 6.32 -17.55
CA SER A 57 12.85 6.53 -18.17
C SER A 57 11.75 6.91 -17.16
N ILE A 58 11.88 6.46 -15.90
CA ILE A 58 10.87 6.62 -14.86
C ILE A 58 11.51 7.19 -13.59
N PRO A 59 11.01 8.33 -13.05
CA PRO A 59 11.54 8.90 -11.82
C PRO A 59 11.21 8.02 -10.61
N THR A 60 12.22 7.74 -9.79
CA THR A 60 12.13 6.91 -8.60
C THR A 60 12.72 7.59 -7.38
N VAL A 61 12.31 7.14 -6.19
CA VAL A 61 12.90 7.53 -4.93
C VAL A 61 13.28 6.29 -4.12
N GLU A 62 14.48 6.31 -3.56
CA GLU A 62 15.01 5.27 -2.69
C GLU A 62 15.07 5.80 -1.25
N LEU A 63 14.49 5.05 -0.33
CA LEU A 63 14.55 5.34 1.11
C LEU A 63 15.47 4.30 1.76
N THR A 64 16.40 4.71 2.60
CA THR A 64 17.30 3.82 3.34
C THR A 64 17.52 4.33 4.76
N THR A 65 17.05 3.56 5.73
CA THR A 65 17.18 3.86 7.16
C THR A 65 18.60 3.60 7.68
N ARG A 66 18.90 4.10 8.89
CA ARG A 66 20.22 3.89 9.53
C ARG A 66 20.60 2.43 9.68
N ASN A 67 19.62 1.53 9.93
CA ASN A 67 19.90 0.11 10.08
C ASN A 67 20.13 -0.60 8.73
N GLY A 68 19.96 0.09 7.61
CA GLY A 68 20.11 -0.44 6.24
C GLY A 68 18.81 -0.91 5.60
N SER A 69 17.69 -0.93 6.33
CA SER A 69 16.39 -1.27 5.73
C SER A 69 16.09 -0.27 4.62
N SER A 70 15.65 -0.76 3.48
CA SER A 70 15.47 0.06 2.27
C SER A 70 14.18 -0.25 1.53
N LEU A 71 13.64 0.74 0.82
CA LEU A 71 12.57 0.56 -0.15
C LEU A 71 12.78 1.44 -1.38
N SER A 72 12.15 1.05 -2.49
CA SER A 72 12.13 1.81 -3.74
C SER A 72 10.70 2.11 -4.17
N LEU A 73 10.43 3.36 -4.52
CA LEU A 73 9.13 3.89 -4.93
C LEU A 73 9.24 4.52 -6.31
N ARG A 74 8.38 4.10 -7.23
CA ARG A 74 8.15 4.78 -8.50
C ARG A 74 7.19 5.94 -8.29
N ILE A 75 7.60 7.12 -8.72
CA ILE A 75 6.80 8.33 -8.50
C ILE A 75 5.55 8.33 -9.37
N PRO A 76 5.59 8.13 -10.71
CA PRO A 76 4.44 8.40 -11.58
C PRO A 76 3.19 7.57 -11.27
N ASP A 77 3.36 6.36 -10.72
CA ASP A 77 2.28 5.45 -10.35
C ASP A 77 2.15 5.20 -8.84
N GLY A 78 2.98 5.85 -8.02
CA GLY A 78 2.95 5.69 -6.56
C GLY A 78 3.17 4.23 -6.13
N LEU A 79 3.95 3.47 -6.89
CA LEU A 79 4.14 2.04 -6.67
C LEU A 79 5.44 1.75 -5.92
N VAL A 80 5.34 1.13 -4.75
CA VAL A 80 6.51 0.59 -4.03
C VAL A 80 6.90 -0.73 -4.70
N THR A 81 8.09 -0.80 -5.29
CA THR A 81 8.54 -1.94 -6.10
C THR A 81 9.51 -2.87 -5.38
N SER A 82 10.17 -2.38 -4.32
CA SER A 82 11.12 -3.15 -3.52
C SER A 82 11.02 -2.74 -2.07
N TYR A 83 11.06 -3.71 -1.16
CA TYR A 83 11.22 -3.48 0.27
C TYR A 83 12.11 -4.58 0.87
N LYS A 84 13.25 -4.16 1.43
CA LYS A 84 14.28 -5.00 2.01
C LYS A 84 14.47 -4.59 3.48
N PRO A 85 13.64 -5.10 4.41
CA PRO A 85 13.83 -4.87 5.83
C PRO A 85 15.10 -5.56 6.33
N LYS A 86 15.71 -5.01 7.39
CA LYS A 86 16.74 -5.70 8.17
C LYS A 86 16.10 -6.69 9.15
N ILE A 87 16.35 -7.97 8.94
CA ILE A 87 15.87 -9.10 9.75
C ILE A 87 17.08 -9.70 10.49
N ASN A 88 17.13 -9.51 11.81
CA ASN A 88 18.35 -9.75 12.59
C ASN A 88 18.77 -11.23 12.70
N TRP A 89 17.86 -12.18 12.51
CA TRP A 89 18.18 -13.62 12.62
C TRP A 89 18.65 -14.28 11.31
N LYS A 90 18.92 -13.49 10.25
CA LYS A 90 19.53 -13.95 9.00
C LYS A 90 20.88 -13.29 8.74
N ASN A 91 21.82 -14.06 8.19
CA ASN A 91 23.22 -13.64 7.97
C ASN A 91 23.39 -12.23 7.40
N ASP A 92 22.88 -11.98 6.18
CA ASP A 92 22.99 -10.69 5.48
C ASP A 92 21.85 -9.73 5.87
N GLY A 93 20.82 -10.24 6.56
CA GLY A 93 19.70 -9.48 7.13
C GLY A 93 18.72 -8.84 6.14
N PHE A 94 19.05 -8.68 4.86
CA PHE A 94 18.21 -7.95 3.90
C PHE A 94 17.64 -8.87 2.82
N GLU A 95 16.38 -9.29 2.96
CA GLU A 95 15.69 -10.04 1.91
C GLU A 95 14.56 -9.24 1.27
N GLU A 96 14.39 -9.38 -0.05
CA GLU A 96 13.28 -8.77 -0.77
C GLU A 96 11.94 -9.37 -0.31
N LEU A 97 11.06 -8.50 0.19
CA LEU A 97 9.72 -8.90 0.63
C LEU A 97 8.69 -8.81 -0.49
N LEU A 98 8.84 -7.85 -1.41
CA LEU A 98 7.83 -7.61 -2.44
C LEU A 98 8.09 -8.48 -3.66
N TYR A 99 7.01 -8.99 -4.23
CA TYR A 99 7.05 -9.68 -5.51
C TYR A 99 6.70 -8.70 -6.62
N THR A 100 7.60 -8.54 -7.58
CA THR A 100 7.40 -7.72 -8.77
C THR A 100 7.80 -8.49 -10.02
N VAL A 101 7.10 -8.21 -11.13
CA VAL A 101 7.37 -8.80 -12.44
C VAL A 101 7.30 -7.72 -13.51
N PRO A 102 8.05 -7.83 -14.61
CA PRO A 102 7.86 -6.99 -15.78
C PRO A 102 6.43 -7.13 -16.32
N GLY A 103 5.87 -6.05 -16.86
CA GLY A 103 4.53 -6.09 -17.44
C GLY A 103 4.46 -6.83 -18.77
N PRO A 104 3.23 -7.01 -19.30
CA PRO A 104 3.00 -7.75 -20.54
C PRO A 104 3.78 -7.13 -21.70
N GLY A 105 4.46 -7.97 -22.48
CA GLY A 105 5.25 -7.52 -23.64
C GLY A 105 6.72 -7.21 -23.34
N GLY A 106 7.18 -7.42 -22.10
CA GLY A 106 8.59 -7.23 -21.74
C GLY A 106 9.03 -5.77 -21.68
N ASP A 107 8.06 -4.84 -21.64
CA ASP A 107 8.32 -3.43 -21.47
C ASP A 107 8.87 -3.18 -20.06
N LEU A 108 10.16 -2.84 -19.98
CA LEU A 108 10.90 -2.57 -18.74
C LEU A 108 10.29 -1.42 -17.93
N ASP A 109 9.53 -0.54 -18.59
CA ASP A 109 8.87 0.60 -17.98
C ASP A 109 7.55 0.22 -17.29
N SER A 110 7.01 -0.98 -17.58
CA SER A 110 5.81 -1.50 -16.94
C SER A 110 6.18 -2.53 -15.88
N ILE A 111 5.77 -2.28 -14.63
CA ILE A 111 5.99 -3.22 -13.50
C ILE A 111 4.63 -3.61 -12.93
N LYS A 112 4.47 -4.89 -12.61
CA LYS A 112 3.34 -5.44 -11.85
C LYS A 112 3.84 -5.95 -10.51
N GLY A 113 2.96 -6.02 -9.53
CA GLY A 113 3.29 -6.45 -8.16
C GLY A 113 3.49 -5.28 -7.21
N GLY A 114 4.36 -5.45 -6.21
CA GLY A 114 4.70 -4.38 -5.27
C GLY A 114 3.56 -4.00 -4.31
N VAL A 115 3.64 -2.81 -3.72
CA VAL A 115 2.58 -2.20 -2.90
C VAL A 115 2.06 -0.94 -3.57
N GLY A 116 0.76 -0.90 -3.86
CA GLY A 116 0.14 0.23 -4.56
C GLY A 116 -1.26 0.56 -4.08
N LEU A 117 -1.63 1.83 -4.26
CA LEU A 117 -2.97 2.35 -4.01
C LEU A 117 -3.87 2.11 -5.22
N VAL A 118 -5.05 1.55 -4.95
CA VAL A 118 -6.18 1.52 -5.86
C VAL A 118 -7.25 2.45 -5.31
N LEU A 119 -7.73 3.36 -6.14
CA LEU A 119 -8.79 4.30 -5.79
C LEU A 119 -9.71 4.48 -6.99
N ASN A 120 -10.98 4.13 -6.84
CA ASN A 120 -11.97 4.23 -7.90
C ASN A 120 -13.18 5.02 -7.41
N ASN A 121 -13.69 5.90 -8.28
CA ASN A 121 -14.95 6.58 -8.04
C ASN A 121 -16.10 5.68 -8.49
N VAL A 122 -17.04 5.47 -7.57
CA VAL A 122 -18.31 4.80 -7.82
C VAL A 122 -19.35 5.89 -7.95
N SER A 123 -19.49 6.45 -9.14
CA SER A 123 -20.75 7.15 -9.49
C SER A 123 -21.90 6.14 -9.42
N ASP A 124 -23.15 6.63 -9.35
CA ASP A 124 -24.39 5.86 -9.09
C ASP A 124 -24.38 4.39 -9.54
N VAL A 125 -25.08 3.54 -8.78
CA VAL A 125 -25.12 2.06 -8.80
C VAL A 125 -25.19 1.39 -10.20
N ASN A 126 -25.60 2.11 -11.26
CA ASN A 126 -25.67 1.64 -12.65
C ASN A 126 -24.56 2.18 -13.59
N SER A 127 -23.63 2.98 -13.11
CA SER A 127 -22.56 3.59 -13.90
C SER A 127 -21.26 2.79 -13.76
N LYS A 128 -20.48 2.74 -14.85
CA LYS A 128 -19.20 2.03 -14.87
C LYS A 128 -18.25 2.63 -13.83
N VAL A 129 -17.70 1.79 -12.95
CA VAL A 129 -16.62 2.16 -12.02
C VAL A 129 -15.50 2.83 -12.82
N SER A 130 -15.21 4.09 -12.50
CA SER A 130 -14.16 4.86 -13.16
C SER A 130 -12.94 4.96 -12.25
N PRO A 131 -11.72 4.62 -12.73
CA PRO A 131 -10.51 4.87 -11.97
C PRO A 131 -10.39 6.35 -11.62
N VAL A 132 -9.97 6.66 -10.39
CA VAL A 132 -9.51 7.99 -10.03
C VAL A 132 -8.12 8.19 -10.64
N CYS A 133 -7.79 9.36 -11.18
CA CYS A 133 -6.48 9.64 -11.79
C CYS A 133 -5.36 9.57 -10.73
N THR A 134 -4.83 8.37 -10.48
CA THR A 134 -3.69 8.10 -9.60
C THR A 134 -2.39 7.85 -10.38
N SER A 135 -2.27 8.41 -11.59
CA SER A 135 -1.14 8.17 -12.50
C SER A 135 -0.35 9.43 -12.84
N GLU A 136 -0.53 10.48 -12.05
CA GLU A 136 0.10 11.80 -12.19
C GLU A 136 0.55 12.28 -10.82
N TRP A 137 1.22 11.41 -10.07
CA TRP A 137 1.74 11.77 -8.77
C TRP A 137 2.92 12.73 -8.88
N GLU A 138 2.89 13.77 -8.05
CA GLU A 138 4.01 14.68 -7.86
C GLU A 138 4.49 14.61 -6.42
N VAL A 139 5.80 14.78 -6.22
CA VAL A 139 6.38 14.86 -4.87
C VAL A 139 5.94 16.18 -4.23
N LYS A 140 5.18 16.07 -3.14
CA LYS A 140 4.67 17.20 -2.37
C LYS A 140 5.62 17.58 -1.26
N ASP A 141 6.06 16.60 -0.47
CA ASP A 141 6.94 16.82 0.68
C ASP A 141 7.76 15.58 1.03
N VAL A 142 8.81 15.78 1.83
CA VAL A 142 9.68 14.73 2.37
C VAL A 142 10.05 15.04 3.80
N ASP A 143 10.12 14.00 4.63
CA ASP A 143 10.59 14.10 6.01
C ASP A 143 11.65 13.05 6.32
N SER A 144 12.63 13.41 7.14
CA SER A 144 13.72 12.54 7.56
C SER A 144 14.08 12.88 9.00
N ASP A 145 13.60 12.07 9.95
CA ASP A 145 14.02 12.13 11.33
C ASP A 145 15.20 11.18 11.53
N SER A 146 16.40 11.77 11.59
CA SER A 146 17.63 11.07 12.00
C SER A 146 17.95 9.80 11.18
N ILE A 147 17.33 9.62 10.01
CA ILE A 147 17.35 8.38 9.21
C ILE A 147 16.71 7.17 9.93
N ASP A 148 15.99 7.39 11.03
CA ASP A 148 15.21 6.38 11.76
C ASP A 148 13.72 6.46 11.40
N ALA A 149 13.28 7.55 10.78
CA ALA A 149 12.00 7.63 10.09
C ALA A 149 12.17 8.44 8.80
N LEU A 150 11.83 7.85 7.68
CA LEU A 150 11.91 8.47 6.35
C LEU A 150 10.52 8.48 5.74
N GLN A 151 10.11 9.61 5.16
CA GLN A 151 8.80 9.75 4.55
C GLN A 151 8.88 10.52 3.24
N VAL A 152 8.09 10.07 2.27
CA VAL A 152 7.81 10.80 1.04
C VAL A 152 6.29 10.93 0.90
N GLU A 153 5.81 12.16 0.71
CA GLU A 153 4.42 12.45 0.38
C GLU A 153 4.33 12.74 -1.12
N LEU A 154 3.54 11.92 -1.82
CA LEU A 154 3.09 12.16 -3.17
C LEU A 154 1.71 12.81 -3.12
N SER A 155 1.39 13.66 -4.09
CA SER A 155 0.04 14.21 -4.25
C SER A 155 -0.43 14.18 -5.68
N CYS A 156 -1.74 14.01 -5.87
CA CYS A 156 -2.40 14.27 -7.15
C CYS A 156 -3.77 14.90 -6.91
N THR A 157 -4.32 15.55 -7.94
CA THR A 157 -5.68 16.09 -7.91
C THR A 157 -6.50 15.43 -9.00
N CYS A 158 -7.67 14.91 -8.66
CA CYS A 158 -8.58 14.29 -9.62
C CYS A 158 -9.97 14.93 -9.51
N GLY A 159 -10.27 15.86 -10.42
CA GLY A 159 -11.50 16.63 -10.39
C GLY A 159 -11.59 17.48 -9.11
N THR A 160 -12.50 17.13 -8.21
CA THR A 160 -12.68 17.83 -6.92
C THR A 160 -11.97 17.14 -5.76
N LEU A 161 -11.28 16.02 -6.00
CA LEU A 161 -10.57 15.28 -4.97
C LEU A 161 -9.09 15.68 -4.95
N GLU A 162 -8.61 16.05 -3.78
CA GLU A 162 -7.19 16.20 -3.48
C GLU A 162 -6.74 14.93 -2.76
N ILE A 163 -5.70 14.29 -3.28
CA ILE A 163 -5.26 12.98 -2.81
C ILE A 163 -3.77 13.08 -2.45
N SER A 164 -3.45 12.72 -1.22
CA SER A 164 -2.07 12.52 -0.75
C SER A 164 -1.82 11.04 -0.53
N TYR A 165 -0.69 10.53 -1.02
CA TYR A 165 -0.20 9.19 -0.75
C TYR A 165 1.18 9.27 -0.11
N ILE A 166 1.27 8.76 1.11
CA ILE A 166 2.42 8.89 1.99
C ILE A 166 3.07 7.54 2.12
N VAL A 167 4.37 7.45 1.82
CA VAL A 167 5.17 6.24 1.98
C VAL A 167 6.23 6.52 3.03
N SER A 168 6.21 5.72 4.10
CA SER A 168 7.12 5.87 5.24
C SER A 168 7.92 4.59 5.46
N LEU A 169 9.19 4.74 5.80
CA LEU A 169 10.10 3.65 6.13
C LEU A 169 10.71 3.87 7.52
N TYR A 170 10.63 2.82 8.33
CA TYR A 170 11.17 2.72 9.67
C TYR A 170 12.13 1.52 9.76
N PRO A 171 12.97 1.41 10.81
CA PRO A 171 13.89 0.31 10.99
C PRO A 171 13.23 -1.07 11.04
N ILE A 172 11.98 -1.14 11.50
CA ILE A 172 11.24 -2.41 11.71
C ILE A 172 9.94 -2.52 10.90
N SER A 173 9.61 -1.50 10.09
CA SER A 173 8.35 -1.47 9.35
C SER A 173 8.40 -0.53 8.15
N MET A 174 7.48 -0.75 7.21
CA MET A 174 7.10 0.26 6.23
C MET A 174 5.61 0.55 6.37
N ALA A 175 5.20 1.77 6.05
CA ALA A 175 3.81 2.16 6.01
C ALA A 175 3.48 2.89 4.71
N THR A 176 2.26 2.70 4.26
CA THR A 176 1.66 3.44 3.16
C THR A 176 0.32 3.97 3.64
N ALA A 177 0.05 5.25 3.42
CA ALA A 177 -1.17 5.89 3.85
C ALA A 177 -1.73 6.75 2.72
N VAL A 178 -3.06 6.79 2.62
CA VAL A 178 -3.78 7.65 1.70
C VAL A 178 -4.63 8.62 2.49
N VAL A 179 -4.66 9.88 2.07
CA VAL A 179 -5.60 10.89 2.53
C VAL A 179 -6.33 11.41 1.31
N VAL A 180 -7.66 11.33 1.32
CA VAL A 180 -8.53 11.84 0.25
C VAL A 180 -9.39 12.95 0.83
N LYS A 181 -9.31 14.14 0.25
CA LYS A 181 -10.10 15.30 0.63
C LYS A 181 -11.03 15.70 -0.50
N ASN A 182 -12.32 15.89 -0.18
CA ASN A 182 -13.31 16.32 -1.16
C ASN A 182 -13.50 17.84 -1.10
N ASN A 183 -12.89 18.56 -2.05
CA ASN A 183 -13.04 20.00 -2.20
C ASN A 183 -14.28 20.38 -3.06
N GLY A 184 -15.10 19.39 -3.45
CA GLY A 184 -16.30 19.58 -4.25
C GLY A 184 -17.54 19.91 -3.41
N SER A 185 -18.67 20.09 -4.09
CA SER A 185 -19.96 20.41 -3.46
C SER A 185 -20.89 19.22 -3.27
N LYS A 186 -20.50 18.02 -3.74
CA LYS A 186 -21.29 16.78 -3.63
C LYS A 186 -20.49 15.68 -2.95
N PRO A 187 -21.13 14.77 -2.20
CA PRO A 187 -20.48 13.57 -1.69
C PRO A 187 -19.91 12.71 -2.82
N VAL A 188 -18.78 12.05 -2.56
CA VAL A 188 -18.15 11.12 -3.50
C VAL A 188 -18.03 9.75 -2.83
N ASN A 189 -18.46 8.70 -3.54
CA ASN A 189 -18.33 7.32 -3.09
C ASN A 189 -17.09 6.68 -3.72
N LEU A 190 -16.21 6.14 -2.89
CA LEU A 190 -14.92 5.61 -3.29
C LEU A 190 -14.82 4.14 -2.92
N THR A 191 -14.40 3.32 -3.87
CA THR A 191 -13.78 2.04 -3.51
C THR A 191 -12.28 2.24 -3.49
N SER A 192 -11.62 1.65 -2.51
CA SER A 192 -10.19 1.83 -2.32
C SER A 192 -9.54 0.56 -1.79
N ALA A 193 -8.29 0.32 -2.15
CA ALA A 193 -7.46 -0.72 -1.56
C ALA A 193 -6.00 -0.29 -1.57
N ILE A 194 -5.25 -0.74 -0.57
CA ILE A 194 -3.79 -0.76 -0.65
C ILE A 194 -3.39 -2.22 -0.77
N LEU A 195 -3.02 -2.65 -1.97
CA LEU A 195 -2.72 -4.04 -2.27
C LEU A 195 -1.21 -4.25 -2.31
N SER A 196 -0.75 -5.26 -1.57
CA SER A 196 0.64 -5.73 -1.57
C SER A 196 0.74 -7.10 -2.22
N HIS A 197 1.73 -7.27 -3.09
CA HIS A 197 2.14 -8.56 -3.63
C HIS A 197 3.39 -9.01 -2.88
N LEU A 198 3.21 -9.94 -1.96
CA LEU A 198 4.27 -10.43 -1.08
C LEU A 198 4.90 -11.68 -1.67
N LYS A 199 6.23 -11.76 -1.59
CA LYS A 199 7.02 -12.88 -2.08
C LYS A 199 7.15 -13.97 -1.02
N PHE A 200 6.84 -15.20 -1.43
CA PHE A 200 6.95 -16.40 -0.60
C PHE A 200 7.92 -17.42 -1.21
N LYS A 201 8.58 -18.24 -0.37
CA LYS A 201 9.48 -19.31 -0.85
C LYS A 201 8.75 -20.34 -1.69
N ASN A 202 7.61 -20.81 -1.19
CA ASN A 202 6.81 -21.85 -1.81
C ASN A 202 5.38 -21.84 -1.27
N GLN A 203 4.46 -22.44 -2.02
CA GLN A 203 3.04 -22.52 -1.66
C GLN A 203 2.76 -23.40 -0.42
N GLY A 204 3.64 -24.35 -0.08
CA GLY A 204 3.40 -25.33 0.99
C GLY A 204 3.59 -24.75 2.40
N GLY A 205 4.45 -23.75 2.54
CA GLY A 205 4.74 -23.06 3.80
C GLY A 205 4.14 -21.65 3.92
N ALA A 206 3.21 -21.30 3.03
CA ALA A 206 2.58 -19.97 3.00
C ALA A 206 1.23 -20.01 3.72
N ALA A 207 1.06 -19.16 4.74
CA ALA A 207 -0.17 -19.08 5.54
C ALA A 207 -0.47 -17.65 6.00
N ILE A 208 -1.73 -17.39 6.36
CA ILE A 208 -2.15 -16.21 7.12
C ILE A 208 -2.70 -16.62 8.48
N GLU A 209 -2.27 -15.94 9.54
CA GLU A 209 -2.81 -16.08 10.90
C GLU A 209 -3.59 -14.82 11.31
N GLY A 210 -4.59 -15.00 12.18
CA GLY A 210 -5.34 -13.89 12.78
C GLY A 210 -6.74 -13.66 12.20
N LEU A 211 -7.17 -14.48 11.23
CA LEU A 211 -8.49 -14.36 10.58
C LEU A 211 -9.55 -15.30 11.14
N LYS A 212 -9.20 -16.17 12.09
CA LYS A 212 -10.15 -17.09 12.73
C LYS A 212 -11.35 -16.31 13.28
N GLY A 213 -12.53 -16.73 12.88
CA GLY A 213 -13.81 -16.13 13.26
C GLY A 213 -14.28 -15.02 12.32
N CYS A 214 -13.44 -14.56 11.39
CA CYS A 214 -13.84 -13.56 10.40
C CYS A 214 -14.71 -14.21 9.32
N SER A 215 -15.75 -13.49 8.89
CA SER A 215 -16.53 -13.88 7.73
C SER A 215 -15.77 -13.54 6.45
N TYR A 216 -15.97 -14.34 5.41
CA TYR A 216 -15.42 -14.09 4.08
C TYR A 216 -16.36 -14.54 2.98
N CYS A 217 -16.18 -13.98 1.79
CA CYS A 217 -16.79 -14.46 0.55
C CYS A 217 -15.78 -14.39 -0.60
N SER A 218 -15.99 -15.17 -1.64
CA SER A 218 -15.14 -15.09 -2.83
C SER A 218 -15.44 -13.81 -3.60
N HIS A 219 -14.40 -13.03 -3.89
CA HIS A 219 -14.53 -11.72 -4.51
C HIS A 219 -13.22 -11.35 -5.22
N PRO A 220 -13.26 -10.85 -6.47
CA PRO A 220 -12.05 -10.43 -7.17
C PRO A 220 -11.40 -9.22 -6.50
N PRO A 221 -10.09 -8.98 -6.68
CA PRO A 221 -9.44 -7.73 -6.27
C PRO A 221 -10.02 -6.54 -7.05
N LEU A 222 -9.83 -5.33 -6.53
CA LEU A 222 -10.06 -4.13 -7.34
C LEU A 222 -9.08 -4.14 -8.53
N PRO A 223 -9.55 -3.88 -9.76
CA PRO A 223 -8.68 -3.80 -10.92
C PRO A 223 -7.59 -2.72 -10.72
N SER A 224 -6.34 -3.04 -11.06
CA SER A 224 -5.24 -2.09 -10.89
C SER A 224 -4.22 -2.16 -12.02
N LYS A 225 -3.48 -1.07 -12.24
CA LYS A 225 -2.40 -1.03 -13.24
C LYS A 225 -1.22 -1.91 -12.87
N PHE A 226 -1.08 -2.30 -11.61
CA PHE A 226 0.00 -3.13 -11.10
C PHE A 226 -0.45 -4.57 -10.79
N GLU A 227 -1.66 -4.97 -11.16
CA GLU A 227 -2.15 -6.34 -10.94
C GLU A 227 -1.27 -7.37 -11.67
N ILE A 228 -0.86 -8.42 -10.96
CA ILE A 228 -0.15 -9.56 -11.58
C ILE A 228 -1.17 -10.48 -12.26
N MET A 229 -2.25 -10.78 -11.54
CA MET A 229 -3.38 -11.55 -12.04
C MET A 229 -4.57 -10.62 -12.23
N SER A 230 -5.21 -10.70 -13.40
CA SER A 230 -6.44 -9.94 -13.63
C SER A 230 -7.57 -10.38 -12.69
N PRO A 231 -8.51 -9.49 -12.33
CA PRO A 231 -9.69 -9.83 -11.54
C PRO A 231 -10.42 -11.08 -12.03
N ALA A 232 -10.58 -11.23 -13.34
CA ALA A 232 -11.19 -12.42 -13.93
C ALA A 232 -10.34 -13.69 -13.72
N GLU A 233 -9.01 -13.59 -13.79
CA GLU A 233 -8.11 -14.72 -13.56
C GLU A 233 -8.06 -15.13 -12.09
N THR A 234 -8.13 -14.19 -11.16
CA THR A 234 -8.19 -14.49 -9.72
C THR A 234 -9.41 -15.32 -9.32
N MET A 235 -10.51 -15.20 -10.07
CA MET A 235 -11.74 -15.96 -9.83
C MET A 235 -11.82 -17.31 -10.55
N LYS A 236 -10.86 -17.64 -11.43
CA LYS A 236 -10.81 -18.97 -12.06
C LYS A 236 -10.51 -20.06 -11.04
N THR A 237 -11.14 -21.22 -11.17
CA THR A 237 -10.78 -22.39 -10.37
C THR A 237 -9.39 -22.88 -10.75
N ASP A 238 -8.67 -23.43 -9.77
CA ASP A 238 -7.45 -24.17 -10.09
C ASP A 238 -7.81 -25.41 -10.93
N SER A 239 -6.91 -25.82 -11.82
CA SER A 239 -7.10 -27.07 -12.56
C SER A 239 -7.03 -28.24 -11.58
N PRO A 240 -7.92 -29.25 -11.65
CA PRO A 240 -7.90 -30.40 -10.75
C PRO A 240 -6.69 -31.30 -11.06
N GLY A 241 -5.51 -30.90 -10.60
CA GLY A 241 -4.28 -31.68 -10.66
C GLY A 241 -4.06 -32.48 -9.36
N TRP A 242 -2.98 -33.26 -9.31
CA TRP A 242 -2.55 -34.07 -8.15
C TRP A 242 -2.53 -33.27 -6.83
N PHE A 243 -2.28 -31.95 -6.90
CA PHE A 243 -2.23 -31.05 -5.75
C PHE A 243 -3.60 -30.60 -5.20
N SER A 244 -4.72 -31.09 -5.74
CA SER A 244 -6.08 -30.66 -5.34
C SER A 244 -6.63 -31.38 -4.09
N PHE A 245 -5.94 -32.41 -3.61
CA PHE A 245 -6.28 -33.08 -2.34
C PHE A 245 -6.19 -32.07 -1.18
N GLY A 246 -7.33 -31.81 -0.54
CA GLY A 246 -7.46 -30.86 0.57
C GLY A 246 -7.91 -29.44 0.18
N SER A 247 -8.26 -29.20 -1.09
CA SER A 247 -8.86 -27.92 -1.49
C SER A 247 -10.30 -27.79 -0.97
N GLU A 248 -10.57 -26.74 -0.21
CA GLU A 248 -11.94 -26.38 0.17
C GLU A 248 -12.67 -25.78 -1.05
N PRO A 249 -13.94 -26.14 -1.28
CA PRO A 249 -14.72 -25.51 -2.33
C PRO A 249 -14.88 -24.02 -2.04
N GLU A 250 -14.45 -23.19 -2.99
CA GLU A 250 -14.64 -21.73 -2.89
C GLU A 250 -16.13 -21.40 -2.80
N PRO A 251 -16.55 -20.57 -1.82
CA PRO A 251 -17.94 -20.13 -1.78
C PRO A 251 -18.29 -19.37 -3.06
N LYS A 252 -19.54 -19.46 -3.50
CA LYS A 252 -20.00 -18.62 -4.60
C LYS A 252 -19.91 -17.15 -4.17
N GLN A 253 -19.66 -16.25 -5.12
CA GLN A 253 -19.70 -14.81 -4.86
C GLN A 253 -21.07 -14.43 -4.24
N GLY A 254 -21.03 -13.69 -3.14
CA GLY A 254 -22.23 -13.32 -2.35
C GLY A 254 -22.67 -14.37 -1.32
N SER A 255 -22.08 -15.57 -1.32
CA SER A 255 -22.22 -16.54 -0.22
C SER A 255 -21.16 -16.28 0.83
N TRP A 256 -21.56 -16.32 2.10
CA TRP A 256 -20.68 -16.04 3.23
C TRP A 256 -20.30 -17.31 3.97
N THR A 257 -19.01 -17.42 4.29
CA THR A 257 -18.43 -18.48 5.12
C THR A 257 -17.70 -17.84 6.29
N LYS A 258 -17.48 -18.58 7.38
CA LYS A 258 -16.68 -18.14 8.52
C LYS A 258 -15.35 -18.91 8.52
N GLU A 259 -14.24 -18.21 8.74
CA GLU A 259 -12.93 -18.84 8.89
C GLU A 259 -12.86 -19.56 10.23
N GLU A 260 -12.78 -20.88 10.22
CA GLU A 260 -12.71 -21.70 11.44
C GLU A 260 -11.26 -22.04 11.81
N ASN A 261 -10.37 -22.03 10.81
CA ASN A 261 -8.98 -22.42 10.99
C ASN A 261 -8.18 -21.29 11.64
N ARG A 262 -7.19 -21.67 12.44
CA ARG A 262 -6.21 -20.72 12.98
C ARG A 262 -5.35 -20.11 11.86
N PHE A 263 -5.00 -20.94 10.88
CA PHE A 263 -4.18 -20.59 9.74
C PHE A 263 -4.99 -20.75 8.46
N THR A 264 -5.10 -19.68 7.68
CA THR A 264 -5.61 -19.73 6.31
C THR A 264 -4.44 -20.16 5.40
N MET A 265 -4.48 -21.40 4.93
CA MET A 265 -3.42 -21.97 4.09
C MET A 265 -3.46 -21.38 2.68
N LEU A 266 -2.34 -20.83 2.21
CA LEU A 266 -2.23 -20.14 0.91
C LEU A 266 -1.71 -21.08 -0.18
N LYS A 267 -1.85 -22.40 0.01
CA LYS A 267 -1.38 -23.41 -0.94
C LYS A 267 -2.24 -23.47 -2.21
N HIS A 268 -3.56 -23.31 -2.04
CA HIS A 268 -4.52 -23.44 -3.13
C HIS A 268 -4.88 -22.07 -3.69
N LYS A 269 -5.34 -22.06 -4.94
CA LYS A 269 -5.81 -20.84 -5.59
C LYS A 269 -7.14 -20.40 -5.00
N PHE A 270 -7.23 -19.14 -4.57
CA PHE A 270 -8.49 -18.52 -4.17
C PHE A 270 -8.39 -16.99 -4.23
N SER A 271 -9.55 -16.34 -4.15
CA SER A 271 -9.66 -14.88 -4.10
C SER A 271 -10.84 -14.53 -3.19
N ARG A 272 -10.52 -14.02 -2.00
CA ARG A 272 -11.47 -13.84 -0.90
C ARG A 272 -11.36 -12.43 -0.32
N VAL A 273 -12.49 -11.92 0.13
CA VAL A 273 -12.55 -10.72 0.96
C VAL A 273 -13.03 -11.13 2.36
N TYR A 274 -12.20 -10.85 3.36
CA TYR A 274 -12.48 -11.10 4.77
C TYR A 274 -13.02 -9.83 5.40
N THR A 275 -14.27 -9.87 5.83
CA THR A 275 -14.98 -8.74 6.39
C THR A 275 -16.33 -9.13 6.98
N VAL A 276 -17.01 -8.17 7.58
CA VAL A 276 -18.38 -8.25 8.05
C VAL A 276 -19.32 -8.15 6.85
N PRO A 277 -20.33 -9.04 6.71
CA PRO A 277 -21.32 -8.93 5.65
C PRO A 277 -21.96 -7.53 5.60
N PRO A 278 -22.18 -6.93 4.42
CA PRO A 278 -22.75 -5.57 4.32
C PRO A 278 -24.08 -5.39 5.08
N THR A 279 -24.92 -6.43 5.11
CA THR A 279 -26.19 -6.43 5.86
C THR A 279 -25.99 -6.34 7.37
N GLU A 280 -24.92 -6.93 7.89
CA GLU A 280 -24.54 -6.88 9.30
C GLU A 280 -23.98 -5.50 9.69
N ARG A 281 -23.29 -4.81 8.76
CA ARG A 281 -22.77 -3.44 8.97
C ARG A 281 -23.86 -2.38 9.13
N LEU A 282 -25.10 -2.68 8.74
CA LEU A 282 -26.25 -1.80 8.95
C LEU A 282 -26.67 -1.74 10.43
N LYS A 283 -26.20 -2.69 11.26
CA LYS A 283 -26.47 -2.68 12.70
C LYS A 283 -25.69 -1.54 13.36
N ARG A 284 -26.26 -0.98 14.44
CA ARG A 284 -25.62 0.09 15.22
C ARG A 284 -24.26 -0.33 15.80
N ILE A 285 -24.13 -1.60 16.16
CA ILE A 285 -22.92 -2.21 16.70
C ILE A 285 -22.76 -3.55 15.98
N TYR A 286 -21.57 -3.78 15.44
CA TYR A 286 -21.18 -5.02 14.81
C TYR A 286 -19.68 -5.25 15.06
N ASP A 287 -19.27 -6.51 15.07
CA ASP A 287 -17.85 -6.87 15.18
C ASP A 287 -17.17 -6.59 13.84
N THR A 288 -16.06 -5.85 13.83
CA THR A 288 -15.26 -5.64 12.62
C THR A 288 -14.31 -6.80 12.38
N ALA A 289 -13.79 -6.94 11.15
CA ALA A 289 -12.61 -7.75 10.90
C ALA A 289 -11.47 -7.37 11.88
N PRO A 290 -10.45 -8.21 12.09
CA PRO A 290 -9.28 -7.82 12.89
C PRO A 290 -8.53 -6.66 12.22
N SER A 291 -7.97 -5.73 13.02
CA SER A 291 -7.15 -4.62 12.51
C SER A 291 -5.73 -5.04 12.12
N LYS A 292 -5.34 -6.27 12.48
CA LYS A 292 -4.06 -6.86 12.13
C LYS A 292 -4.20 -8.35 11.82
N TYR A 293 -3.34 -8.83 10.93
CA TYR A 293 -3.16 -10.25 10.63
C TYR A 293 -1.69 -10.49 10.30
N GLU A 294 -1.26 -11.74 10.29
CA GLU A 294 0.14 -12.09 10.11
C GLU A 294 0.30 -12.97 8.87
N THR A 295 1.30 -12.66 8.05
CA THR A 295 1.71 -13.49 6.93
C THR A 295 2.88 -14.34 7.37
N ILE A 296 2.79 -15.65 7.15
CA ILE A 296 3.79 -16.63 7.58
C ILE A 296 4.37 -17.30 6.35
N ASP A 297 5.68 -17.13 6.14
CA ASP A 297 6.46 -17.89 5.19
C ASP A 297 7.43 -18.81 5.93
N GLN A 298 7.00 -20.05 6.15
CA GLN A 298 7.83 -21.07 6.79
C GLN A 298 9.10 -21.38 5.98
N GLY A 299 9.06 -21.25 4.65
CA GLY A 299 10.20 -21.58 3.80
C GLY A 299 11.30 -20.51 3.84
N ARG A 300 10.98 -19.28 4.24
CA ARG A 300 11.94 -18.21 4.52
C ARG A 300 12.15 -17.97 6.01
N GLU A 301 11.37 -18.62 6.87
CA GLU A 301 11.31 -18.33 8.31
C GLU A 301 11.01 -16.84 8.56
N LEU A 302 10.05 -16.31 7.80
CA LEU A 302 9.62 -14.91 7.89
C LEU A 302 8.18 -14.81 8.32
N GLN A 303 7.93 -13.86 9.22
CA GLN A 303 6.61 -13.49 9.68
C GLN A 303 6.50 -11.97 9.65
N PHE A 304 5.45 -11.47 9.01
CA PHE A 304 5.17 -10.04 8.95
C PHE A 304 3.75 -9.79 9.44
N ARG A 305 3.61 -8.75 10.25
CA ARG A 305 2.33 -8.24 10.72
C ARG A 305 1.82 -7.18 9.76
N MET A 306 0.66 -7.45 9.19
CA MET A 306 -0.08 -6.56 8.32
C MET A 306 -1.10 -5.81 9.18
N ILE A 307 -0.93 -4.50 9.35
CA ILE A 307 -1.79 -3.66 10.18
C ILE A 307 -2.56 -2.69 9.27
N ARG A 308 -3.88 -2.70 9.39
CA ARG A 308 -4.78 -1.84 8.61
C ARG A 308 -5.37 -0.73 9.45
N MET A 309 -5.59 0.42 8.81
CA MET A 309 -6.33 1.55 9.39
C MET A 309 -7.28 2.14 8.34
N GLY A 310 -8.47 2.55 8.75
CA GLY A 310 -9.43 3.26 7.88
C GLY A 310 -10.16 2.42 6.82
N TYR A 311 -9.91 1.11 6.76
CA TYR A 311 -10.50 0.15 5.83
C TYR A 311 -11.26 -0.94 6.58
N ASP A 312 -12.40 -1.41 6.09
CA ASP A 312 -13.19 -2.47 6.75
C ASP A 312 -12.94 -3.86 6.19
N ASP A 313 -12.39 -3.96 4.98
CA ASP A 313 -12.19 -5.21 4.27
C ASP A 313 -10.70 -5.60 4.27
N ILE A 314 -10.43 -6.90 4.26
CA ILE A 314 -9.10 -7.47 4.02
C ILE A 314 -9.21 -8.35 2.77
N TYR A 315 -8.49 -7.98 1.71
CA TYR A 315 -8.40 -8.81 0.52
C TYR A 315 -7.26 -9.83 0.66
N ILE A 316 -7.51 -11.08 0.26
CA ILE A 316 -6.49 -12.12 0.15
C ILE A 316 -6.73 -12.91 -1.13
N GLY A 317 -5.73 -12.90 -2.00
CA GLY A 317 -5.65 -13.66 -3.23
C GLY A 317 -4.41 -14.54 -3.24
N SER A 318 -4.64 -15.85 -3.29
CA SER A 318 -3.60 -16.85 -3.47
C SER A 318 -3.60 -17.33 -4.93
N PRO A 319 -2.47 -17.31 -5.66
CA PRO A 319 -2.42 -17.74 -7.04
C PRO A 319 -2.50 -19.27 -7.20
N GLY A 320 -2.18 -20.05 -6.17
CA GLY A 320 -2.06 -21.50 -6.26
C GLY A 320 -1.13 -21.90 -7.41
N SER A 321 -1.54 -22.88 -8.22
CA SER A 321 -0.72 -23.34 -9.35
C SER A 321 -0.43 -22.27 -10.41
N PHE A 322 -1.21 -21.16 -10.44
CA PHE A 322 -1.05 -20.11 -11.43
C PHE A 322 0.20 -19.26 -11.20
N SER A 323 0.85 -19.35 -10.02
CA SER A 323 2.07 -18.60 -9.74
C SER A 323 3.16 -18.84 -10.79
N GLY A 324 3.25 -20.09 -11.29
CA GLY A 324 4.22 -20.50 -12.30
C GLY A 324 4.10 -19.77 -13.64
N LYS A 325 2.96 -19.13 -13.93
CA LYS A 325 2.78 -18.29 -15.13
C LYS A 325 3.51 -16.95 -15.04
N TYR A 326 3.77 -16.48 -13.83
CA TYR A 326 4.32 -15.15 -13.58
C TYR A 326 5.77 -15.18 -13.08
N GLY A 327 6.28 -16.36 -12.73
CA GLY A 327 7.68 -16.54 -12.41
C GLY A 327 7.94 -17.84 -11.66
N LYS A 328 9.17 -17.99 -11.16
CA LYS A 328 9.60 -19.18 -10.42
C LYS A 328 9.24 -19.14 -8.94
N GLU A 329 8.89 -17.96 -8.43
CA GLU A 329 8.65 -17.74 -7.01
C GLU A 329 7.15 -17.73 -6.72
N TYR A 330 6.80 -17.98 -5.45
CA TYR A 330 5.42 -17.90 -5.02
C TYR A 330 5.11 -16.47 -4.56
N PHE A 331 3.86 -16.05 -4.73
CA PHE A 331 3.43 -14.73 -4.28
C PHE A 331 1.99 -14.78 -3.76
N VAL A 332 1.63 -13.79 -2.95
CA VAL A 332 0.27 -13.62 -2.43
C VAL A 332 -0.09 -12.15 -2.59
N CYS A 333 -1.28 -11.88 -3.12
CA CYS A 333 -1.85 -10.53 -3.14
C CYS A 333 -2.70 -10.35 -1.89
N THR A 334 -2.41 -9.37 -1.05
CA THR A 334 -3.20 -9.10 0.15
C THR A 334 -3.19 -7.62 0.49
N GLY A 335 -4.13 -7.17 1.31
CA GLY A 335 -4.09 -5.82 1.86
C GLY A 335 -5.45 -5.31 2.29
N PRO A 336 -5.49 -4.16 2.96
CA PRO A 336 -6.72 -3.54 3.37
C PRO A 336 -7.48 -2.92 2.20
N ALA A 337 -8.81 -2.96 2.29
CA ALA A 337 -9.67 -2.43 1.25
C ALA A 337 -11.05 -1.98 1.77
N SER A 338 -11.75 -1.25 0.92
CA SER A 338 -13.16 -0.88 1.01
C SER A 338 -13.75 -1.17 -0.37
N MET A 339 -14.20 -2.40 -0.56
CA MET A 339 -14.63 -2.95 -1.85
C MET A 339 -16.11 -3.30 -1.86
N LEU A 340 -16.61 -3.83 -0.74
CA LEU A 340 -18.02 -4.25 -0.64
C LEU A 340 -18.94 -3.09 -0.25
N VAL A 341 -18.44 -2.20 0.60
CA VAL A 341 -19.13 -0.98 1.02
C VAL A 341 -18.21 0.19 0.67
N PRO A 342 -18.53 0.98 -0.37
CA PRO A 342 -17.77 2.17 -0.71
C PRO A 342 -17.72 3.18 0.45
N VAL A 343 -16.62 3.92 0.54
CA VAL A 343 -16.45 5.02 1.48
C VAL A 343 -17.10 6.27 0.89
N THR A 344 -17.99 6.93 1.65
CA THR A 344 -18.53 8.24 1.28
C THR A 344 -17.69 9.35 1.89
N VAL A 345 -17.15 10.25 1.06
CA VAL A 345 -16.44 11.46 1.50
C VAL A 345 -17.31 12.68 1.19
N ASN A 346 -17.85 13.33 2.23
CA ASN A 346 -18.73 14.49 2.05
C ASN A 346 -17.94 15.76 1.66
N PRO A 347 -18.61 16.78 1.12
CA PRO A 347 -18.00 18.09 0.85
C PRO A 347 -17.25 18.65 2.06
N GLY A 348 -15.98 19.01 1.87
CA GLY A 348 -15.11 19.56 2.91
C GLY A 348 -14.53 18.53 3.88
N GLU A 349 -14.95 17.26 3.81
CA GLU A 349 -14.39 16.19 4.63
C GLU A 349 -13.14 15.58 4.00
N HIS A 350 -12.41 14.85 4.84
CA HIS A 350 -11.31 14.01 4.43
C HIS A 350 -11.51 12.60 4.99
N TRP A 351 -11.05 11.62 4.23
CA TRP A 351 -10.95 10.23 4.64
C TRP A 351 -9.50 9.78 4.56
N HIS A 352 -9.12 8.84 5.43
CA HIS A 352 -7.79 8.28 5.46
C HIS A 352 -7.82 6.75 5.52
N GLY A 353 -6.85 6.11 4.86
CA GLY A 353 -6.63 4.67 4.91
C GLY A 353 -5.14 4.36 4.98
N ALA A 354 -4.74 3.26 5.60
CA ALA A 354 -3.33 2.89 5.68
C ALA A 354 -3.10 1.38 5.78
N LEU A 355 -1.92 0.97 5.31
CA LEU A 355 -1.31 -0.34 5.50
C LEU A 355 0.08 -0.15 6.11
N MET A 356 0.35 -0.82 7.22
CA MET A 356 1.70 -0.98 7.77
C MET A 356 2.12 -2.45 7.71
N ILE A 357 3.34 -2.68 7.23
CA ILE A 357 3.98 -3.99 7.17
C ILE A 357 5.14 -3.96 8.18
N GLU A 358 4.95 -4.64 9.30
CA GLU A 358 5.88 -4.68 10.42
C GLU A 358 6.50 -6.07 10.51
N HIS A 359 7.80 -6.16 10.80
CA HIS A 359 8.42 -7.41 11.23
C HIS A 359 8.75 -7.33 12.71
N ASP A 360 8.57 -8.45 13.40
CA ASP A 360 9.10 -8.57 14.75
C ASP A 360 10.62 -8.76 14.61
N ASN A 361 11.40 -8.03 15.40
CA ASN A 361 12.87 -8.07 15.33
C ASN A 361 13.48 -8.77 16.55
N LEU A 362 12.71 -9.72 17.13
CA LEU A 362 12.98 -10.37 18.42
C LEU A 362 14.38 -10.98 18.52
#